data_AF-A0A7S0Z0X0-F1
#
_entry.id   AF-A0A7S0Z0X0-F1
#
_cell.length_a   1.000
_cell.length_b   1.000
_cell.length_c   1.000
_cell.angle_alpha   90.00
_cell.angle_beta   90.00
_cell.angle_gamma   90.00
#
_symmetry.space_group_name_H-M   'P 1'
#
loop_
_entity.id
_entity.type
_entity.pdbx_description
1 polymer ?
#
loop_
_entity_poly.entity_id
_entity_poly.type
_entity_poly.pdbx_seq_one_letter_code
_entity_poly.pdbx_strand_id
1 'polypeptide(L)'
;HTLTSTPAPLSLLGGTPILCPDAPLPRTPPGARIAADPSQLASSVPADPLRLRGGSSGGTGGNYQEVGKAFTQHYYQTYDTDRSQLQNLYLPESMMSFEGEQFQGAQAIAGKLSSLPFQSVKHEVVTADYQPSSGGGLIVFVCGNLRVDGGDAPMKFSQVFSLMPLP
;
A
#
# COMPACT_ATOMS: atom_id res chain seq x y z
N HIS A 1 -35.54 -22.73 -0.89
CA HIS A 1 -34.92 -22.50 -2.21
C HIS A 1 -34.01 -21.29 -2.13
N THR A 2 -32.77 -21.53 -2.54
CA THR A 2 -31.52 -20.77 -2.51
C THR A 2 -31.62 -19.26 -2.77
N LEU A 3 -31.08 -18.45 -1.84
CA LEU A 3 -30.75 -17.04 -2.09
C LEU A 3 -29.44 -16.98 -2.89
N THR A 4 -29.52 -16.75 -4.18
CA THR A 4 -28.36 -16.45 -5.03
C THR A 4 -27.91 -15.02 -4.76
N SER A 5 -26.85 -14.86 -3.97
CA SER A 5 -26.14 -13.58 -3.79
C SER A 5 -25.24 -13.36 -5.00
N THR A 6 -25.58 -12.40 -5.85
CA THR A 6 -24.74 -11.96 -6.96
C THR A 6 -23.63 -11.06 -6.40
N PRO A 7 -22.33 -11.33 -6.69
CA PRO A 7 -21.28 -10.42 -6.25
C PRO A 7 -21.42 -9.07 -6.97
N ALA A 8 -21.46 -7.99 -6.20
CA ALA A 8 -21.44 -6.62 -6.74
C ALA A 8 -20.15 -6.39 -7.54
N PRO A 9 -20.19 -5.64 -8.65
CA PRO A 9 -18.99 -5.33 -9.42
C PRO A 9 -18.03 -4.47 -8.59
N LEU A 10 -16.85 -5.01 -8.30
CA LEU A 10 -15.72 -4.26 -7.75
C LEU A 10 -15.22 -3.29 -8.82
N SER A 11 -15.51 -2.00 -8.66
CA SER A 11 -14.90 -0.95 -9.49
C SER A 11 -13.44 -0.81 -9.10
N LEU A 12 -12.53 -1.06 -10.05
CA LEU A 12 -11.09 -0.86 -9.87
C LEU A 12 -10.79 0.65 -9.77
N LEU A 13 -10.69 1.17 -8.56
CA LEU A 13 -10.21 2.53 -8.30
C LEU A 13 -8.68 2.54 -8.43
N GLY A 14 -8.18 2.74 -9.66
CA GLY A 14 -6.80 3.17 -9.95
C GLY A 14 -5.66 2.31 -9.38
N GLY A 15 -5.12 1.40 -10.20
CA GLY A 15 -3.83 0.77 -9.90
C GLY A 15 -2.67 1.59 -10.45
N THR A 16 -1.81 2.13 -9.59
CA THR A 16 -0.45 2.52 -10.00
C THR A 16 0.39 1.25 -10.15
N PRO A 17 1.10 1.04 -11.26
CA PRO A 17 1.97 -0.13 -11.41
C PRO A 17 3.11 -0.05 -10.38
N ILE A 18 3.17 -1.07 -9.52
CA ILE A 18 4.23 -1.25 -8.52
C ILE A 18 5.44 -1.83 -9.23
N LEU A 19 6.53 -1.06 -9.32
CA LEU A 19 7.82 -1.60 -9.70
C LEU A 19 8.58 -1.94 -8.41
N CYS A 20 8.64 -3.22 -8.03
CA CYS A 20 9.59 -3.67 -7.02
C CYS A 20 11.00 -3.42 -7.57
N PRO A 21 11.86 -2.63 -6.90
CA PRO A 21 13.17 -2.25 -7.45
C PRO A 21 14.21 -3.38 -7.54
N ASP A 22 13.80 -4.65 -7.43
CA ASP A 22 14.67 -5.82 -7.49
C ASP A 22 14.13 -6.96 -8.38
N ALA A 23 13.25 -6.66 -9.34
CA ALA A 23 13.00 -7.60 -10.43
C ALA A 23 14.20 -7.52 -11.40
N PRO A 24 15.04 -8.57 -11.56
CA PRO A 24 16.06 -8.56 -12.59
C PRO A 24 15.37 -8.36 -13.94
N LEU A 25 15.74 -7.29 -14.65
CA LEU A 25 15.26 -7.02 -16.00
C LEU A 25 15.42 -8.30 -16.84
N PRO A 26 14.39 -8.72 -17.60
CA PRO A 26 14.57 -9.82 -18.53
C PRO A 26 15.68 -9.41 -19.50
N ARG A 27 16.84 -10.10 -19.41
CA ARG A 27 17.94 -9.93 -20.34
C ARG A 27 17.43 -10.36 -21.71
N THR A 28 17.06 -9.40 -22.55
CA THR A 28 16.80 -9.66 -23.96
C THR A 28 18.07 -10.23 -24.59
N PRO A 29 18.03 -11.41 -25.24
CA PRO A 29 19.16 -11.92 -25.98
C PRO A 29 19.46 -10.98 -27.17
N PRO A 30 20.75 -10.69 -27.47
CA PRO A 30 21.09 -9.86 -28.62
C PRO A 30 20.83 -10.66 -29.89
N GLY A 31 19.81 -10.29 -30.68
CA GLY A 31 19.62 -10.90 -32.00
C GLY A 31 18.24 -10.88 -32.66
N ALA A 32 17.18 -10.36 -32.04
CA ALA A 32 15.86 -10.31 -32.70
C ALA A 32 15.62 -8.93 -33.34
N ARG A 33 15.99 -8.79 -34.61
CA ARG A 33 15.51 -7.70 -35.47
C ARG A 33 14.05 -7.96 -35.83
N ILE A 34 13.14 -7.10 -35.39
CA ILE A 34 11.90 -6.81 -36.11
C ILE A 34 11.92 -5.31 -36.38
N ALA A 35 12.04 -4.96 -37.65
CA ALA A 35 11.93 -3.59 -38.12
C ALA A 35 10.48 -3.11 -37.92
N ALA A 36 10.30 -2.01 -37.20
CA ALA A 36 9.10 -1.18 -37.29
C ALA A 36 9.57 0.23 -37.65
N ASP A 37 9.13 0.66 -38.82
CA ASP A 37 9.37 1.96 -39.44
C ASP A 37 8.83 3.11 -38.55
N PRO A 38 9.64 4.10 -38.16
CA PRO A 38 9.21 5.21 -37.30
C PRO A 38 8.34 6.27 -38.01
N SER A 39 7.85 6.01 -39.22
CA SER A 39 7.15 7.01 -40.06
C SER A 39 5.62 6.89 -40.08
N GLN A 40 4.99 5.95 -39.35
CA GLN A 40 3.59 5.55 -39.59
C GLN A 40 2.69 5.46 -38.34
N LEU A 41 2.86 6.33 -37.33
CA LEU A 41 1.82 6.50 -36.30
C LEU A 41 1.73 7.92 -35.74
N ALA A 42 1.52 8.89 -36.63
CA ALA A 42 1.07 10.23 -36.26
C ALA A 42 -0.06 10.65 -37.20
N SER A 43 -1.27 10.73 -36.64
CA SER A 43 -2.57 11.20 -37.17
C SER A 43 -3.60 10.09 -36.96
N SER A 44 -4.73 10.26 -36.27
CA SER A 44 -5.54 11.45 -36.05
C SER A 44 -6.69 11.07 -35.11
N VAL A 45 -6.81 11.69 -33.92
CA VAL A 45 -8.08 11.83 -33.16
C VAL A 45 -7.96 13.11 -32.29
N PRO A 46 -8.97 14.00 -32.26
CA PRO A 46 -8.77 15.42 -31.97
C PRO A 46 -8.72 15.77 -30.47
N ALA A 47 -8.08 16.90 -30.19
CA ALA A 47 -8.20 17.60 -28.91
C ALA A 47 -9.62 18.20 -28.78
N ASP A 48 -10.36 17.76 -27.78
CA ASP A 48 -11.64 18.36 -27.39
C ASP A 48 -11.44 19.12 -26.06
N PRO A 49 -11.43 20.46 -26.06
CA PRO A 49 -11.38 21.24 -24.85
C PRO A 49 -12.81 21.60 -24.40
N LEU A 50 -13.12 21.27 -23.14
CA LEU A 50 -14.23 21.76 -22.31
C LEU A 50 -15.50 20.87 -22.25
N ARG A 51 -15.68 20.15 -21.13
CA ARG A 51 -16.65 20.45 -20.05
C ARG A 51 -17.12 19.19 -19.30
N LEU A 52 -16.53 18.98 -18.13
CA LEU A 52 -17.26 18.59 -16.92
C LEU A 52 -16.74 19.51 -15.80
N ARG A 53 -17.16 20.78 -15.80
CA ARG A 53 -18.16 21.31 -14.86
C ARG A 53 -17.97 20.68 -13.48
N GLY A 54 -17.35 21.46 -12.59
CA GLY A 54 -17.15 21.12 -11.19
C GLY A 54 -18.42 20.57 -10.54
N GLY A 55 -18.24 19.42 -9.90
CA GLY A 55 -19.17 18.81 -8.98
C GLY A 55 -18.46 18.62 -7.64
N SER A 56 -18.73 19.57 -6.75
CA SER A 56 -18.62 19.47 -5.30
C SER A 56 -17.30 18.97 -4.70
N SER A 57 -16.42 19.93 -4.42
CA SER A 57 -15.84 20.06 -3.08
C SER A 57 -16.83 19.59 -1.99
N GLY A 58 -16.46 18.54 -1.27
CA GLY A 58 -17.29 17.96 -0.21
C GLY A 58 -16.61 16.80 0.47
N GLY A 59 -15.55 17.07 1.24
CA GLY A 59 -14.95 16.11 2.18
C GLY A 59 -13.43 16.22 2.29
N THR A 60 -12.95 17.21 3.03
CA THR A 60 -11.57 17.34 3.56
C THR A 60 -10.44 17.19 2.53
N GLY A 61 -10.08 18.30 1.87
CA GLY A 61 -8.77 18.49 1.25
C GLY A 61 -7.64 18.58 2.29
N GLY A 62 -7.59 17.62 3.22
CA GLY A 62 -6.43 17.36 4.05
C GLY A 62 -5.41 16.63 3.20
N ASN A 63 -4.14 17.03 3.29
CA ASN A 63 -3.08 16.45 2.48
C ASN A 63 -2.88 14.97 2.84
N TYR A 64 -3.62 14.08 2.17
CA TYR A 64 -3.60 12.63 2.44
C TYR A 64 -2.19 12.04 2.28
N GLN A 65 -1.35 12.64 1.44
CA GLN A 65 0.06 12.27 1.33
C GLN A 65 0.86 12.62 2.59
N GLU A 66 0.62 13.79 3.18
CA GLU A 66 1.24 14.16 4.46
C GLU A 66 0.77 13.25 5.60
N VAL A 67 -0.53 12.95 5.67
CA VAL A 67 -1.09 12.03 6.68
C VAL A 67 -0.49 10.62 6.52
N GLY A 68 -0.46 10.10 5.30
CA GLY A 68 0.12 8.78 5.02
C GLY A 68 1.61 8.72 5.37
N LYS A 69 2.37 9.76 5.01
CA LYS A 69 3.80 9.85 5.34
C LYS A 69 4.04 9.93 6.85
N ALA A 70 3.27 10.77 7.56
CA ALA A 70 3.37 10.90 9.01
C ALA A 70 3.00 9.59 9.72
N PHE A 71 1.92 8.93 9.29
CA PHE A 71 1.53 7.62 9.79
C PHE A 71 2.63 6.58 9.57
N THR A 72 3.16 6.48 8.35
CA THR A 72 4.20 5.50 7.99
C THR A 72 5.45 5.68 8.86
N GLN A 73 5.91 6.92 9.01
CA GLN A 73 7.05 7.25 9.86
C GLN A 73 6.77 6.87 11.32
N HIS A 74 5.62 7.28 11.85
CA HIS A 74 5.26 7.01 13.24
C HIS A 74 5.12 5.50 13.51
N TYR A 75 4.45 4.76 12.62
CA TYR A 75 4.22 3.33 12.76
C TYR A 75 5.55 2.56 12.86
N TYR A 76 6.45 2.72 11.88
CA TYR A 76 7.72 1.98 11.87
C TYR A 76 8.69 2.46 12.96
N GLN A 77 8.72 3.76 13.27
CA GLN A 77 9.52 4.25 14.40
C GLN A 77 9.06 3.65 15.73
N THR A 78 7.74 3.56 15.93
CA THR A 78 7.14 2.95 17.12
C THR A 78 7.42 1.46 17.16
N TYR A 79 7.26 0.77 16.03
CA TYR A 79 7.61 -0.65 15.89
C TYR A 79 9.07 -0.93 16.28
N ASP A 80 10.00 -0.10 15.80
CA ASP A 80 11.44 -0.29 16.03
C ASP A 80 11.90 0.07 17.44
N THR A 81 11.10 0.83 18.19
CA THR A 81 11.47 1.38 19.51
C THR A 81 10.70 0.72 20.65
N ASP A 82 9.37 0.67 20.54
CA ASP A 82 8.48 0.07 21.52
C ASP A 82 7.22 -0.49 20.83
N ARG A 83 7.28 -1.77 20.47
CA ARG A 83 6.18 -2.50 19.82
C ARG A 83 4.89 -2.53 20.64
N SER A 84 4.97 -2.38 21.97
CA SER A 84 3.79 -2.42 22.82
C SER A 84 2.84 -1.26 22.56
N GLN A 85 3.36 -0.12 22.08
CA GLN A 85 2.57 1.07 21.78
C GLN A 85 1.76 0.96 20.49
N LEU A 86 2.08 -0.01 19.62
CA LEU A 86 1.36 -0.21 18.36
C LEU A 86 -0.10 -0.61 18.57
N GLN A 87 -0.43 -1.20 19.73
CA GLN A 87 -1.81 -1.54 20.07
C GLN A 87 -2.74 -0.31 19.96
N ASN A 88 -2.25 0.88 20.30
CA ASN A 88 -3.03 2.11 20.31
C ASN A 88 -3.42 2.61 18.91
N LEU A 89 -2.82 2.05 17.86
CA LEU A 89 -3.11 2.37 16.47
C LEU A 89 -4.23 1.49 15.89
N TYR A 90 -4.68 0.48 16.64
CA TYR A 90 -5.70 -0.47 16.21
C TYR A 90 -6.99 -0.30 17.03
N LEU A 91 -8.11 -0.50 16.36
CA LEU A 91 -9.45 -0.51 16.94
C LEU A 91 -9.93 -1.96 17.20
N PRO A 92 -11.00 -2.17 17.99
CA PRO A 92 -11.59 -3.49 18.20
C PRO A 92 -11.99 -4.22 16.91
N GLU A 93 -12.41 -3.48 15.89
CA GLU A 93 -12.77 -3.98 14.57
C GLU A 93 -11.59 -4.09 13.58
N SER A 94 -10.39 -3.67 14.00
CA SER A 94 -9.20 -3.79 13.14
C SER A 94 -8.85 -5.25 12.86
N MET A 95 -8.22 -5.46 11.71
CA MET A 95 -7.75 -6.78 11.30
C MET A 95 -6.32 -6.66 10.76
N MET A 96 -5.46 -7.59 11.18
CA MET A 96 -4.12 -7.77 10.63
C MET A 96 -4.02 -9.17 10.02
N SER A 97 -3.50 -9.26 8.80
CA SER A 97 -3.04 -10.53 8.23
C SER A 97 -1.51 -10.55 8.26
N PHE A 98 -0.93 -11.62 8.79
CA PHE A 98 0.52 -11.78 8.90
C PHE A 98 0.90 -13.20 8.46
N GLU A 99 1.65 -13.32 7.36
CA GLU A 99 2.15 -14.60 6.82
C GLU A 99 1.05 -15.70 6.67
N GLY A 100 -0.15 -15.30 6.25
CA GLY A 100 -1.29 -16.20 6.04
C GLY A 100 -2.22 -16.39 7.24
N GLU A 101 -1.85 -15.90 8.43
CA GLU A 101 -2.69 -15.91 9.63
C GLU A 101 -3.45 -14.58 9.79
N GLN A 102 -4.64 -14.63 10.37
CA GLN A 102 -5.49 -13.45 10.60
C GLN A 102 -5.70 -13.20 12.09
N PHE A 103 -5.62 -11.93 12.49
CA PHE A 103 -5.77 -11.46 13.86
C PHE A 103 -6.77 -10.32 13.89
N GLN A 104 -7.85 -10.49 14.65
CA GLN A 104 -8.92 -9.49 14.78
C GLN A 104 -8.86 -8.79 16.14
N GLY A 105 -8.94 -7.47 16.13
CA GLY A 105 -8.93 -6.60 17.29
C GLY A 105 -7.53 -6.27 17.81
N ALA A 106 -7.42 -5.09 18.42
CA ALA A 106 -6.16 -4.53 18.89
C ALA A 106 -5.35 -5.49 19.79
N GLN A 107 -5.99 -6.23 20.67
CA GLN A 107 -5.34 -7.15 21.61
C GLN A 107 -4.73 -8.37 20.89
N ALA A 108 -5.43 -8.97 19.93
CA ALA A 108 -4.91 -10.11 19.17
C ALA A 108 -3.74 -9.68 18.29
N ILE A 109 -3.85 -8.50 17.68
CA ILE A 109 -2.79 -7.89 16.87
C ILE A 109 -1.55 -7.63 17.75
N ALA A 110 -1.71 -6.97 18.89
CA ALA A 110 -0.62 -6.69 19.82
C ALA A 110 0.03 -7.98 20.35
N GLY A 111 -0.78 -9.00 20.65
CA GLY A 111 -0.30 -10.34 21.02
C GLY A 111 0.59 -10.96 19.94
N LYS A 112 0.15 -10.92 18.67
CA LYS A 112 0.96 -11.41 17.55
C LYS A 112 2.27 -10.64 17.41
N LEU A 113 2.23 -9.30 17.40
CA LEU A 113 3.43 -8.45 17.27
C LEU A 113 4.45 -8.68 18.40
N SER A 114 3.96 -8.99 19.60
CA SER A 114 4.78 -9.31 20.78
C SER A 114 5.33 -10.74 20.75
N SER A 115 4.64 -11.68 20.10
CA SER A 115 5.05 -13.08 20.00
C SER A 115 6.19 -13.35 19.01
N LEU A 116 6.53 -12.37 18.16
CA LEU A 116 7.55 -12.54 17.14
C LEU A 116 8.92 -12.82 17.77
N PRO A 117 9.66 -13.83 17.29
CA PRO A 117 10.84 -14.37 17.97
C PRO A 117 12.10 -13.52 17.72
N PHE A 118 12.03 -12.23 18.03
CA PHE A 118 13.15 -11.31 17.96
C PHE A 118 13.11 -10.26 19.05
N GLN A 119 14.29 -9.75 19.42
CA GLN A 119 14.43 -8.70 20.43
C GLN A 119 14.24 -7.32 19.79
N SER A 120 14.89 -7.10 18.65
CA SER A 120 14.90 -5.82 17.94
C SER A 120 14.64 -6.01 16.46
N VAL A 121 14.02 -4.99 15.86
CA VAL A 121 13.82 -4.89 14.42
C VAL A 121 14.13 -3.45 13.99
N LYS A 122 14.65 -3.30 12.79
CA LYS A 122 14.82 -2.02 12.11
C LYS A 122 14.17 -2.07 10.74
N HIS A 123 13.21 -1.18 10.52
CA HIS A 123 12.55 -1.03 9.22
C HIS A 123 13.19 0.11 8.43
N GLU A 124 13.45 -0.16 7.17
CA GLU A 124 13.87 0.80 6.17
C GLU A 124 12.80 0.85 5.08
N VAL A 125 12.01 1.92 5.08
CA VAL A 125 11.03 2.16 4.03
C VAL A 125 11.76 2.58 2.76
N VAL A 126 11.58 1.82 1.68
CA VAL A 126 12.18 2.11 0.36
C VAL A 126 11.20 2.89 -0.51
N THR A 127 9.94 2.46 -0.54
CA THR A 127 8.85 3.15 -1.25
C THR A 127 7.59 3.10 -0.42
N ALA A 128 6.78 4.15 -0.49
CA ALA A 128 5.47 4.21 0.12
C ALA A 128 4.53 5.02 -0.76
N ASP A 129 3.41 4.42 -1.13
CA ASP A 129 2.36 5.02 -1.95
C ASP A 129 1.10 5.26 -1.10
N TYR A 130 0.44 6.39 -1.34
CA TYR A 130 -0.72 6.82 -0.57
C TYR A 130 -1.89 7.13 -1.51
N GLN A 131 -3.00 6.43 -1.35
CA GLN A 131 -4.20 6.61 -2.17
C GLN A 131 -5.43 6.87 -1.30
N PRO A 132 -6.24 7.90 -1.57
CA PRO A 132 -7.50 8.10 -0.85
C PRO A 132 -8.43 6.90 -1.05
N SER A 133 -9.10 6.46 0.02
CA SER A 133 -10.09 5.39 -0.01
C SER A 133 -11.51 5.95 0.18
N SER A 134 -12.52 5.11 -0.02
CA SER A 134 -13.90 5.45 0.33
C SER A 134 -14.04 5.82 1.81
N GLY A 135 -15.02 6.67 2.13
CA GLY A 135 -15.29 7.07 3.52
C GLY A 135 -14.28 8.05 4.12
N GLY A 136 -13.45 8.70 3.29
CA GLY A 136 -12.42 9.63 3.76
C GLY A 136 -11.17 8.94 4.35
N GLY A 137 -11.02 7.64 4.09
CA GLY A 137 -9.84 6.88 4.50
C GLY A 137 -8.66 7.00 3.53
N LEU A 138 -7.61 6.25 3.83
CA LEU A 138 -6.35 6.23 3.08
C LEU A 138 -5.83 4.79 2.99
N ILE A 139 -5.53 4.33 1.78
CA ILE A 139 -4.71 3.13 1.56
C ILE A 139 -3.25 3.56 1.52
N VAL A 140 -2.44 2.88 2.33
CA VAL A 140 -0.99 3.04 2.36
C VAL A 140 -0.36 1.73 1.95
N PHE A 141 0.46 1.74 0.91
CA PHE A 141 1.24 0.58 0.49
C PHE A 141 2.72 0.87 0.67
N VAL A 142 3.40 0.03 1.44
CA VAL A 142 4.80 0.19 1.80
C VAL A 142 5.59 -1.01 1.30
N CYS A 143 6.73 -0.73 0.65
CA CYS A 143 7.75 -1.72 0.38
C CYS A 143 9.06 -1.27 1.01
N GLY A 144 9.78 -2.20 1.65
CA GLY A 144 10.99 -1.87 2.36
C GLY A 144 11.89 -3.07 2.65
N ASN A 145 12.90 -2.79 3.46
CA ASN A 145 13.78 -3.79 4.05
C ASN A 145 13.59 -3.81 5.56
N LEU A 146 13.70 -4.97 6.19
CA LEU A 146 13.78 -5.07 7.65
C LEU A 146 15.01 -5.88 8.06
N ARG A 147 15.62 -5.48 9.17
CA ARG A 147 16.72 -6.19 9.82
C ARG A 147 16.27 -6.59 11.20
N VAL A 148 16.51 -7.85 11.54
CA VAL A 148 16.14 -8.43 12.84
C VAL A 148 17.42 -8.69 13.62
N ASP A 149 17.44 -8.30 14.90
CA ASP A 149 18.52 -8.56 15.85
C ASP A 149 19.93 -8.18 15.34
N GLY A 150 20.01 -7.10 14.56
CA GLY A 150 21.28 -6.60 14.01
C GLY A 150 21.86 -7.44 12.88
N GLY A 151 21.09 -8.37 12.30
CA GLY A 151 21.54 -9.23 11.21
C GLY A 151 22.04 -8.46 9.98
N ASP A 152 23.08 -9.01 9.36
CA ASP A 152 23.75 -8.41 8.19
C ASP A 152 22.91 -8.46 6.91
N ALA A 153 22.01 -9.43 6.80
CA ALA A 153 21.15 -9.60 5.63
C ALA A 153 19.79 -8.91 5.83
N PRO A 154 19.48 -7.82 5.09
CA PRO A 154 18.15 -7.24 5.10
C PRO A 154 17.14 -8.17 4.43
N MET A 155 15.98 -8.34 5.05
CA MET A 155 14.83 -9.06 4.48
C MET A 155 13.91 -8.06 3.79
N LYS A 156 13.38 -8.40 2.60
CA LYS A 156 12.37 -7.57 1.94
C LYS A 156 11.03 -7.76 2.62
N PHE A 157 10.25 -6.67 2.73
CA PHE A 157 8.88 -6.74 3.20
C PHE A 157 7.98 -5.82 2.37
N SER A 158 6.70 -6.18 2.33
CA SER A 158 5.64 -5.32 1.83
C SER A 158 4.48 -5.32 2.82
N GLN A 159 3.86 -4.17 3.03
CA GLN A 159 2.76 -4.03 3.97
C GLN A 159 1.72 -3.06 3.43
N VAL A 160 0.44 -3.40 3.63
CA VAL A 160 -0.70 -2.56 3.27
C VAL A 160 -1.40 -2.13 4.54
N PHE A 161 -1.76 -0.85 4.63
CA PHE A 161 -2.61 -0.30 5.68
C PHE A 161 -3.84 0.34 5.05
N SER A 162 -4.99 0.16 5.71
CA SER A 162 -6.22 0.91 5.43
C SER A 162 -6.50 1.79 6.64
N LEU A 163 -6.20 3.08 6.52
CA LEU A 163 -6.45 4.06 7.57
C LEU A 163 -7.87 4.59 7.42
N MET A 164 -8.61 4.62 8.52
CA MET A 164 -9.93 5.23 8.58
C MET A 164 -9.90 6.38 9.57
N PRO A 165 -10.58 7.51 9.28
CA PRO A 165 -10.84 8.53 10.28
C PRO A 165 -11.53 7.90 11.48
N LEU A 166 -11.16 8.33 12.68
CA LEU A 166 -11.91 7.94 13.88
C LEU A 166 -13.35 8.48 13.78
N PRO A 167 -14.35 7.69 14.17
CA PRO A 167 -15.76 8.11 14.19
C PRO A 167 -16.03 9.24 15.18
#